data_AF-A0A3D5B6U3-F1
#
_entry.id   AF-A0A3D5B6U3-F1
#
_cell.length_a   1.000
_cell.length_b   1.000
_cell.length_c   1.000
_cell.angle_alpha   90.00
_cell.angle_beta   90.00
_cell.angle_gamma   90.00
#
_symmetry.space_group_name_H-M   'P 1'
#
loop_
_entity.id
_entity.type
_entity.pdbx_description
1 polymer ?
#
loop_
_entity_poly.entity_id
_entity_poly.type
_entity_poly.pdbx_seq_one_letter_code
_entity_poly.pdbx_strand_id
1 'polypeptide(L)'
;MTSYGPLFRNAFSQLLTTLPLMIAWLVGIILAIVGWKKHPRNSLLTLIALVVLGFIHILAVFFNNSFYYIASMNGMDYTLVRTIQIVVQVLFSLGDAAGWVLLLIALFGKPKKKVEEIEA
;
A
#
# COMPACT_ATOMS: atom_id res chain seq x y z
N MET A 1 26.69 4.54 -25.59
CA MET A 1 26.67 4.95 -24.17
C MET A 1 25.25 5.37 -23.83
N THR A 2 24.48 4.47 -23.23
CA THR A 2 23.09 4.72 -22.84
C THR A 2 23.09 5.64 -21.61
N SER A 3 22.58 6.86 -21.78
CA SER A 3 22.47 7.81 -20.68
C SER A 3 21.37 7.36 -19.73
N TYR A 4 21.74 6.68 -18.64
CA TYR A 4 20.83 6.28 -17.55
C TYR A 4 20.36 7.48 -16.70
N GLY A 5 20.87 8.68 -16.98
CA GLY A 5 20.57 9.91 -16.23
C GLY A 5 19.07 10.26 -16.09
N PRO A 6 18.24 10.13 -17.14
CA PRO A 6 16.81 10.42 -17.04
C PRO A 6 16.05 9.42 -16.17
N LEU A 7 16.42 8.14 -16.23
CA LEU A 7 15.79 7.09 -15.42
C LEU A 7 16.10 7.28 -13.93
N PHE A 8 17.38 7.55 -13.61
CA PHE A 8 17.78 7.83 -12.23
C PHE A 8 17.12 9.09 -11.67
N ARG A 9 17.03 10.17 -12.46
CA ARG A 9 16.38 11.41 -12.04
C ARG A 9 14.89 11.22 -11.78
N ASN A 10 14.20 10.47 -12.64
CA ASN A 10 12.78 10.18 -12.48
C ASN A 10 12.53 9.29 -11.25
N ALA A 11 13.32 8.23 -11.09
CA ALA A 11 13.23 7.35 -9.92
C ALA A 11 13.49 8.11 -8.60
N PHE A 12 14.49 9.00 -8.59
CA PHE A 12 14.81 9.80 -7.41
C PHE A 12 13.71 10.81 -7.08
N SER A 13 13.11 11.45 -8.10
CA SER A 13 11.97 12.35 -7.89
C SER A 13 10.74 11.63 -7.35
N GLN A 14 10.46 10.42 -7.85
CA GLN A 14 9.35 9.61 -7.37
C GLN A 14 9.54 9.17 -5.92
N LEU A 15 10.75 8.72 -5.57
CA LEU A 15 11.10 8.38 -4.18
C LEU A 15 10.92 9.57 -3.24
N LEU A 16 11.38 10.76 -3.65
CA LEU A 16 11.19 11.99 -2.86
C LEU A 16 9.72 12.32 -2.63
N THR A 17 8.85 12.12 -3.63
CA THR A 17 7.41 12.35 -3.48
C THR A 17 6.70 11.27 -2.65
N THR A 18 7.21 10.04 -2.60
CA THR A 18 6.62 8.94 -1.81
C THR A 18 7.23 8.77 -0.41
N LEU A 19 8.31 9.49 -0.10
CA LEU A 19 8.97 9.48 1.22
C LEU A 19 8.00 9.66 2.40
N PRO A 20 7.06 10.64 2.40
CA PRO A 20 6.15 10.82 3.52
C PRO A 20 5.29 9.58 3.80
N LEU A 21 4.82 8.93 2.73
CA LEU A 21 4.01 7.72 2.83
C LEU A 21 4.85 6.54 3.34
N MET A 22 6.09 6.39 2.85
CA MET A 22 7.02 5.37 3.33
C MET A 22 7.34 5.54 4.82
N ILE A 23 7.53 6.78 5.29
CA ILE A 23 7.75 7.08 6.71
C ILE A 23 6.51 6.68 7.52
N ALA A 24 5.30 7.01 7.06
CA ALA A 24 4.06 6.63 7.74
C ALA A 24 3.92 5.10 7.86
N TRP A 25 4.26 4.35 6.82
CA TRP A 25 4.27 2.89 6.86
C TRP A 25 5.30 2.33 7.83
N LEU A 26 6.53 2.86 7.83
CA LEU A 26 7.57 2.47 8.79
C LEU A 26 7.12 2.70 10.23
N VAL A 27 6.57 3.87 10.53
CA VAL A 27 6.03 4.18 11.87
C VAL A 27 4.89 3.24 12.23
N GLY A 28 3.98 2.96 11.28
CA GLY A 28 2.88 1.99 11.47
C GLY A 28 3.38 0.58 11.81
N ILE A 29 4.41 0.10 11.11
CA ILE A 29 5.05 -1.20 11.37
C ILE A 29 5.68 -1.21 12.76
N ILE A 30 6.44 -0.18 13.11
CA ILE A 30 7.11 -0.07 14.41
C ILE A 30 6.08 -0.07 15.54
N LEU A 31 5.02 0.73 15.43
CA LEU A 31 3.95 0.79 16.43
C LEU A 31 3.20 -0.54 16.56
N ALA A 32 2.96 -1.25 15.45
CA ALA A 32 2.37 -2.58 15.50
C ALA A 32 3.29 -3.56 16.26
N ILE A 33 4.58 -3.64 15.90
CA ILE A 33 5.53 -4.56 16.54
C ILE A 33 5.67 -4.25 18.04
N VAL A 34 5.81 -2.98 18.41
CA VAL A 34 5.95 -2.56 19.82
C VAL A 34 4.65 -2.80 20.60
N GLY A 35 3.49 -2.58 19.98
CA GLY A 35 2.16 -2.75 20.58
C GLY A 35 1.72 -4.21 20.71
N TRP A 36 2.39 -5.16 20.06
CA TRP A 36 1.97 -6.56 19.97
C TRP A 36 1.76 -7.21 21.34
N LYS A 37 2.66 -6.93 22.30
CA LYS A 37 2.56 -7.51 23.66
C LYS A 37 1.36 -6.99 24.47
N LYS A 38 0.79 -5.84 24.11
CA LYS A 38 -0.30 -5.20 24.87
C LYS A 38 -1.68 -5.49 24.27
N HIS A 39 -1.80 -5.50 22.94
CA HIS A 39 -3.06 -5.78 22.23
C HIS A 39 -2.82 -6.64 20.97
N PRO A 40 -2.63 -7.98 21.12
CA PRO A 40 -2.21 -8.85 20.02
C PRO A 40 -3.21 -8.87 18.85
N ARG A 41 -4.51 -8.72 19.12
CA ARG A 41 -5.56 -8.72 18.10
C ARG A 41 -5.54 -7.47 17.22
N ASN A 42 -5.35 -6.30 17.82
CA ASN A 42 -5.26 -5.04 17.09
C ASN A 42 -3.93 -4.96 16.32
N SER A 43 -2.85 -5.47 16.93
CA SER A 43 -1.54 -5.56 16.27
C SER A 43 -1.55 -6.44 15.02
N LEU A 44 -2.25 -7.58 15.04
CA LEU A 44 -2.40 -8.44 13.86
C LEU A 44 -3.17 -7.75 12.73
N LEU A 45 -4.26 -7.04 13.07
CA LEU A 45 -5.05 -6.30 12.09
C LEU A 45 -4.24 -5.16 11.46
N THR A 46 -3.46 -4.42 12.25
CA THR A 46 -2.55 -3.38 11.73
C THR A 46 -1.51 -3.99 10.80
N LEU A 47 -0.93 -5.14 11.16
CA LEU A 47 0.05 -5.83 10.33
C LEU A 47 -0.56 -6.30 9.00
N ILE A 48 -1.77 -6.90 9.05
CA ILE A 48 -2.49 -7.31 7.83
C ILE A 48 -2.79 -6.09 6.95
N ALA A 49 -3.26 -4.98 7.52
CA ALA A 49 -3.54 -3.77 6.78
C ALA A 49 -2.28 -3.22 6.10
N LEU A 50 -1.15 -3.18 6.81
CA LEU A 50 0.14 -2.74 6.27
C LEU A 50 0.66 -3.69 5.18
N VAL A 51 0.49 -5.00 5.34
CA VAL A 51 0.87 -6.00 4.32
C VAL A 51 0.01 -5.84 3.07
N VAL A 52 -1.31 -5.65 3.21
CA VAL A 52 -2.22 -5.43 2.09
C VAL A 52 -1.86 -4.14 1.34
N LEU A 53 -1.68 -3.03 2.06
CA LEU A 53 -1.24 -1.76 1.47
C LEU A 53 0.10 -1.91 0.75
N GLY A 54 1.09 -2.52 1.42
CA GLY A 54 2.40 -2.78 0.83
C GLY A 54 2.34 -3.63 -0.43
N PHE A 55 1.55 -4.71 -0.40
CA PHE A 55 1.38 -5.62 -1.51
C PHE A 55 0.72 -4.94 -2.71
N ILE A 56 -0.36 -4.18 -2.49
CA ILE A 56 -1.06 -3.43 -3.54
C ILE A 56 -0.10 -2.44 -4.23
N HIS A 57 0.70 -1.75 -3.44
CA HIS A 57 1.63 -0.74 -3.96
C HIS A 57 2.77 -1.38 -4.76
N ILE A 58 3.32 -2.50 -4.30
CA ILE A 58 4.31 -3.28 -5.06
C ILE A 58 3.69 -3.76 -6.38
N LEU A 59 2.45 -4.29 -6.34
CA LEU A 59 1.75 -4.76 -7.54
C LEU A 59 1.49 -3.61 -8.52
N ALA A 60 1.11 -2.43 -8.02
CA ALA A 60 0.87 -1.23 -8.82
C ALA A 60 2.16 -0.72 -9.48
N VAL A 61 3.28 -0.70 -8.76
CA VAL A 61 4.59 -0.31 -9.32
C VAL A 61 5.05 -1.30 -10.37
N PHE A 62 4.91 -2.60 -10.11
CA PHE A 62 5.25 -3.64 -11.07
C PHE A 62 4.38 -3.56 -12.32
N PHE A 63 3.06 -3.45 -12.15
CA PHE A 63 2.11 -3.31 -13.25
C PHE A 63 2.43 -2.08 -14.10
N ASN A 64 2.63 -0.91 -13.48
CA ASN A 64 2.98 0.31 -14.20
C ASN A 64 4.24 0.10 -15.06
N ASN A 65 5.34 -0.37 -14.47
CA ASN A 65 6.60 -0.50 -15.19
C ASN A 65 6.52 -1.56 -16.31
N SER A 66 5.96 -2.73 -16.03
CA SER A 66 5.89 -3.82 -17.00
C SER A 66 4.86 -3.57 -18.10
N PHE A 67 3.71 -2.97 -17.76
CA PHE A 67 2.65 -2.69 -18.74
C PHE A 67 3.10 -1.69 -19.79
N TYR A 68 3.74 -0.58 -19.40
CA TYR A 68 4.28 0.39 -20.37
C TYR A 68 5.32 -0.24 -21.30
N TYR A 69 6.20 -1.07 -20.76
CA TYR A 69 7.21 -1.77 -21.56
C TYR A 69 6.54 -2.68 -22.61
N ILE A 70 5.63 -3.56 -22.18
CA ILE A 70 4.92 -4.49 -23.06
C ILE A 70 4.04 -3.76 -24.08
N ALA A 71 3.32 -2.72 -23.66
CA ALA A 71 2.46 -1.92 -24.53
C ALA A 71 3.27 -1.24 -25.64
N SER A 72 4.46 -0.71 -25.31
CA SER A 72 5.36 -0.09 -26.29
C SER A 72 5.92 -1.11 -27.30
N MET A 73 6.27 -2.31 -26.86
CA MET A 73 6.80 -3.37 -27.74
C MET A 73 5.77 -3.89 -28.73
N ASN A 74 4.50 -3.91 -28.34
CA ASN A 74 3.40 -4.39 -29.19
C ASN A 74 2.78 -3.29 -30.05
N GLY A 75 3.28 -2.05 -30.00
CA GLY A 75 2.73 -0.92 -30.76
C GLY A 75 1.27 -0.63 -30.44
N MET A 76 0.85 -0.87 -29.19
CA MET A 76 -0.54 -0.65 -28.77
C MET A 76 -0.96 0.81 -28.95
N ASP A 77 -2.22 1.03 -29.35
CA ASP A 77 -2.82 2.37 -29.43
C ASP A 77 -2.72 3.08 -28.07
N TYR A 78 -2.18 4.30 -28.07
CA TYR A 78 -2.06 5.17 -26.91
C TYR A 78 -3.37 5.37 -26.16
N THR A 79 -4.49 5.43 -26.87
CA THR A 79 -5.84 5.58 -26.29
C THR A 79 -6.21 4.36 -25.45
N LEU A 80 -5.92 3.16 -25.97
CA LEU A 80 -6.21 1.90 -25.29
C LEU A 80 -5.30 1.72 -24.08
N VAL A 81 -4.01 2.02 -24.21
CA VAL A 81 -3.03 1.99 -23.11
C VAL A 81 -3.46 2.91 -21.97
N ARG A 82 -3.87 4.15 -22.30
CA ARG A 82 -4.36 5.12 -21.32
C ARG A 82 -5.62 4.64 -20.60
N THR A 83 -6.57 4.06 -21.33
CA THR A 83 -7.81 3.54 -20.74
C THR A 83 -7.54 2.39 -19.77
N ILE A 84 -6.72 1.41 -20.17
CA ILE A 84 -6.33 0.30 -19.28
C ILE A 84 -5.63 0.84 -18.04
N GLN A 85 -4.70 1.78 -18.23
CA GLN A 85 -3.97 2.39 -17.13
C GLN A 85 -4.90 3.05 -16.11
N ILE A 86 -5.89 3.84 -16.56
CA ILE A 86 -6.87 4.49 -15.68
C ILE A 86 -7.69 3.44 -14.92
N VAL A 87 -8.22 2.44 -15.61
CA VAL A 87 -9.06 1.40 -15.00
C VAL A 87 -8.28 0.65 -13.92
N VAL A 88 -7.05 0.25 -14.21
CA VAL A 88 -6.20 -0.47 -13.26
C VAL A 88 -5.82 0.43 -12.08
N GLN A 89 -5.55 1.71 -12.29
CA GLN A 89 -5.26 2.66 -11.22
C GLN A 89 -6.46 2.84 -10.28
N VAL A 90 -7.68 2.86 -10.82
CA VAL A 90 -8.92 2.89 -10.02
C VAL A 90 -9.07 1.60 -9.19
N LEU A 91 -8.79 0.43 -9.78
CA LEU A 91 -8.83 -0.84 -9.02
C LEU A 91 -7.82 -0.86 -7.87
N PHE A 92 -6.60 -0.37 -8.10
CA PHE A 92 -5.60 -0.26 -7.05
C PHE A 92 -5.98 0.76 -5.97
N SER A 93 -6.57 1.90 -6.34
CA SER A 93 -7.00 2.90 -5.35
C SER A 93 -8.12 2.39 -4.45
N LEU A 94 -9.03 1.56 -4.97
CA LEU A 94 -10.05 0.88 -4.17
C LEU A 94 -9.43 -0.10 -3.16
N GLY A 95 -8.39 -0.83 -3.59
CA GLY A 95 -7.62 -1.69 -2.70
C GLY A 95 -6.92 -0.89 -1.60
N ASP A 96 -6.28 0.22 -1.94
CA ASP A 96 -5.64 1.11 -0.98
C ASP A 96 -6.66 1.66 0.03
N ALA A 97 -7.84 2.08 -0.44
CA ALA A 97 -8.92 2.54 0.43
C ALA A 97 -9.36 1.44 1.41
N ALA A 98 -9.49 0.20 0.97
CA ALA A 98 -9.82 -0.94 1.85
C ALA A 98 -8.70 -1.19 2.89
N GLY A 99 -7.44 -1.09 2.48
CA GLY A 99 -6.28 -1.17 3.37
C GLY A 99 -6.30 -0.08 4.46
N TRP A 100 -6.64 1.16 4.09
CA TRP A 100 -6.81 2.26 5.03
C TRP A 100 -7.99 2.04 5.98
N VAL A 101 -9.13 1.53 5.49
CA VAL A 101 -10.27 1.19 6.36
C VAL A 101 -9.89 0.12 7.38
N LEU A 102 -9.18 -0.92 6.96
CA LEU A 102 -8.67 -1.96 7.87
C LEU A 102 -7.72 -1.38 8.93
N LEU A 103 -6.83 -0.47 8.52
CA LEU A 103 -5.89 0.19 9.40
C LEU A 103 -6.61 1.07 10.43
N LEU A 104 -7.65 1.81 10.02
CA LEU A 104 -8.49 2.59 10.92
C LEU A 104 -9.25 1.70 11.91
N ILE A 105 -9.82 0.58 11.44
CA ILE A 105 -10.47 -0.40 12.32
C ILE A 105 -9.48 -1.00 13.31
N ALA A 106 -8.24 -1.26 12.91
CA ALA A 106 -7.21 -1.79 13.79
C ALA A 106 -6.81 -0.79 14.89
N LEU A 107 -6.67 0.50 14.53
CA LEU A 107 -6.29 1.56 15.46
C LEU A 107 -7.41 1.97 16.41
N PHE A 108 -8.65 2.09 15.91
CA PHE A 108 -9.80 2.58 16.67
C PHE A 108 -10.74 1.47 17.17
N GLY A 109 -10.49 0.22 16.78
CA GLY A 109 -11.24 -0.94 17.23
C GLY A 109 -11.07 -1.15 18.72
N LYS A 110 -12.08 -0.70 19.49
CA LYS A 110 -12.09 -0.87 20.95
C LYS A 110 -11.96 -2.36 21.28
N PRO A 111 -11.08 -2.74 22.22
CA PRO A 111 -11.04 -4.11 22.70
C PRO A 111 -12.42 -4.46 23.26
N LYS A 112 -12.97 -5.61 22.85
CA LYS A 112 -14.20 -6.16 23.41
C LYS A 112 -13.94 -6.32 24.91
N LYS A 113 -14.50 -5.43 25.74
CA LYS A 113 -14.48 -5.57 27.19
C LYS A 113 -15.12 -6.93 27.46
N LYS A 114 -14.33 -7.89 27.96
CA LYS A 114 -14.84 -9.17 28.43
C LYS A 114 -15.81 -8.78 29.54
N VAL A 115 -17.11 -8.92 29.29
CA VAL A 115 -18.14 -8.68 30.31
C VAL A 115 -17.79 -9.64 31.45
N GLU A 116 -17.56 -9.05 32.62
CA GLU A 116 -17.22 -9.67 33.92
C GLU A 116 -18.10 -10.92 34.16
N GLU A 117 -17.58 -12.00 34.74
CA GLU A 117 -17.50 -12.07 36.22
C GLU A 117 -18.72 -11.40 36.88
N ILE A 118 -19.92 -11.83 36.48
CA ILE A 118 -21.16 -11.66 37.25
C ILE A 118 -21.78 -13.05 37.42
N GLU A 119 -21.00 -13.98 37.97
CA GLU A 119 -21.52 -14.98 38.90
C GLU A 119 -20.48 -15.05 40.01
N ALA A 120 -20.67 -14.11 40.95
CA ALA A 120 -20.06 -14.10 42.27
C ALA A 120 -20.61 -15.24 43.12
#